data_AF-A0AAV9DT12-F1
#
_entry.id   AF-A0AAV9DT12-F1
#
_cell.length_a   1.000
_cell.length_b   1.000
_cell.length_c   1.000
_cell.angle_alpha   90.00
_cell.angle_beta   90.00
_cell.angle_gamma   90.00
#
_symmetry.space_group_name_H-M   'P 1'
#
loop_
_entity.id
_entity.type
_entity.pdbx_description
1 polymer ?
#
loop_
_entity_poly.entity_id
_entity_poly.type
_entity_poly.pdbx_seq_one_letter_code
_entity_poly.pdbx_strand_id
1 'polypeptide(L)'
;MGGWRSSSCQKVPADQVPLVVEACRTALITRWAGEHHSYFWKSSIDRILLDLLVGNRSKISRHAVLLPPKELMDVIYVDVSIIRPYIWDILGWLATHCDETFHPIVNGEENCLDILISWACFVAVESMCEGCYSSLSSSHTSQLEPLARAVLLMMTSPSKYISLKARHHLSEALRPHGYRPLENLLDVLKSTFLGSACGALDNLKTVMKSIYLVWYSSLLQYKNFIVEKDGVQVLSAIIKRCLCNDTFISRLTVTCHSQHRYEKRMCCSVYTEDLEGGDIVLYYCLQALFGLISLSDLAPKEIIGSNRSEVQDMINNLQELNSDSFSPHLKLYSAYNLSFFGFYGYPTKLGKRMEKAISEYELADVQLLLSDGQPIDVHSIILMSRCPSLLPPGLLCCKGNPSIVDLNLVQKYEMPKHRVRLSGSH
;
A
#
# COMPACT_ATOMS: atom_id res chain seq x y z
N MET A 1 -20.12 -22.92 -14.02
CA MET A 1 -20.71 -21.59 -14.29
C MET A 1 -21.06 -21.31 -15.76
N GLY A 2 -20.95 -22.27 -16.70
CA GLY A 2 -21.26 -22.02 -18.12
C GLY A 2 -22.70 -21.58 -18.41
N GLY A 3 -23.67 -22.06 -17.62
CA GLY A 3 -25.10 -21.72 -17.79
C GLY A 3 -25.49 -20.28 -17.46
N TRP A 4 -24.76 -19.61 -16.54
CA TRP A 4 -25.09 -18.23 -16.11
C TRP A 4 -24.74 -17.17 -17.14
N ARG A 5 -23.71 -17.42 -17.98
CA ARG A 5 -23.29 -16.48 -19.04
C ARG A 5 -24.06 -16.64 -20.36
N SER A 6 -24.84 -17.72 -20.51
CA SER A 6 -25.65 -18.01 -21.71
C SER A 6 -27.10 -17.52 -21.59
N SER A 7 -27.60 -17.34 -20.37
CA SER A 7 -28.90 -16.74 -20.11
C SER A 7 -28.79 -15.21 -20.03
N SER A 8 -29.77 -14.47 -20.58
CA SER A 8 -29.97 -13.02 -20.41
C SER A 8 -30.34 -12.62 -18.97
N CYS A 9 -29.83 -13.37 -17.99
CA CYS A 9 -30.20 -13.28 -16.59
C CYS A 9 -29.57 -12.01 -16.00
N GLN A 10 -30.43 -11.17 -15.42
CA GLN A 10 -30.05 -9.85 -14.90
C GLN A 10 -29.59 -9.90 -13.43
N LYS A 11 -29.75 -11.03 -12.72
CA LYS A 11 -29.42 -11.20 -11.30
C LYS A 11 -29.09 -12.65 -10.94
N VAL A 12 -28.23 -12.83 -9.94
CA VAL A 12 -27.96 -14.13 -9.31
C VAL A 12 -29.21 -14.60 -8.54
N PRO A 13 -29.69 -15.84 -8.75
CA PRO A 13 -30.80 -16.38 -7.97
C PRO A 13 -30.51 -16.39 -6.47
N ALA A 14 -31.49 -16.06 -5.63
CA ALA A 14 -31.30 -15.91 -4.18
C ALA A 14 -30.76 -17.18 -3.49
N ASP A 15 -31.12 -18.36 -4.00
CA ASP A 15 -30.64 -19.68 -3.55
C ASP A 15 -29.17 -19.94 -3.90
N GLN A 16 -28.62 -19.22 -4.88
CA GLN A 16 -27.23 -19.36 -5.34
C GLN A 16 -26.27 -18.35 -4.69
N VAL A 17 -26.78 -17.33 -3.98
CA VAL A 17 -25.97 -16.31 -3.29
C VAL A 17 -24.92 -16.94 -2.34
N PRO A 18 -25.23 -17.96 -1.52
CA PRO A 18 -24.24 -18.57 -0.64
C PRO A 18 -23.05 -19.19 -1.41
N LEU A 19 -23.32 -19.79 -2.56
CA LEU A 19 -22.29 -20.38 -3.42
C LEU A 19 -21.36 -19.31 -4.00
N VAL A 20 -21.90 -18.16 -4.41
CA VAL A 20 -21.10 -17.05 -4.93
C VAL A 20 -20.23 -16.44 -3.82
N VAL A 21 -20.75 -16.31 -2.61
CA VAL A 21 -19.97 -15.86 -1.44
C VAL A 21 -18.78 -16.80 -1.18
N GLU A 22 -19.00 -18.11 -1.24
CA GLU A 22 -17.92 -19.08 -0.99
C GLU A 22 -16.87 -19.11 -2.12
N ALA A 23 -17.29 -18.88 -3.37
CA ALA A 23 -16.38 -18.67 -4.48
C ALA A 23 -15.52 -17.42 -4.27
N CYS A 24 -16.11 -16.30 -3.83
CA CYS A 24 -15.38 -15.08 -3.51
C CYS A 24 -14.37 -15.28 -2.38
N ARG A 25 -14.74 -16.02 -1.34
CA ARG A 25 -13.82 -16.38 -0.25
C ARG A 25 -12.66 -17.24 -0.71
N THR A 26 -12.92 -18.19 -1.60
CA THR A 26 -11.87 -19.01 -2.20
C THR A 26 -10.90 -18.15 -3.03
N ALA A 27 -11.42 -17.17 -3.77
CA ALA A 27 -10.62 -16.23 -4.55
C ALA A 27 -9.73 -15.30 -3.69
N LEU A 28 -10.03 -15.13 -2.38
CA LEU A 28 -9.12 -14.43 -1.45
C LEU A 28 -7.80 -15.17 -1.22
N ILE A 29 -7.57 -16.33 -1.84
CA ILE A 29 -6.24 -16.92 -1.96
C ILE A 29 -5.22 -15.95 -2.59
N THR A 30 -5.67 -14.92 -3.33
CA THR A 30 -4.82 -13.83 -3.83
C THR A 30 -4.11 -13.02 -2.75
N ARG A 31 -4.54 -13.10 -1.48
CA ARG A 31 -3.89 -12.42 -0.34
C ARG A 31 -2.56 -13.04 0.10
N TRP A 32 -2.24 -14.24 -0.37
CA TRP A 32 -1.04 -14.95 0.02
C TRP A 32 0.07 -14.71 -1.01
N ALA A 33 1.28 -14.41 -0.52
CA ALA A 33 2.44 -14.24 -1.39
C ALA A 33 2.77 -15.56 -2.12
N GLY A 34 3.20 -15.43 -3.37
CA GLY A 34 3.45 -16.51 -4.32
C GLY A 34 3.62 -15.91 -5.71
N GLU A 35 3.59 -16.68 -6.80
CA GLU A 35 3.69 -16.12 -8.17
C GLU A 35 2.38 -15.43 -8.61
N HIS A 36 1.86 -14.52 -7.78
CA HIS A 36 0.62 -13.73 -7.80
C HIS A 36 -0.46 -14.39 -8.67
N HIS A 37 -0.71 -15.61 -8.20
CA HIS A 37 -1.40 -16.76 -8.76
C HIS A 37 -1.67 -16.71 -10.28
N SER A 38 -0.56 -16.44 -10.95
CA SER A 38 -0.27 -16.14 -12.34
C SER A 38 -1.37 -15.37 -13.06
N TYR A 39 -1.43 -14.07 -12.77
CA TYR A 39 -2.17 -13.09 -13.58
C TYR A 39 -3.68 -13.39 -13.66
N PHE A 40 -4.20 -14.18 -12.72
CA PHE A 40 -5.62 -14.42 -12.43
C PHE A 40 -6.60 -14.38 -13.64
N TRP A 41 -6.47 -15.06 -14.78
CA TRP A 41 -5.61 -16.14 -15.23
C TRP A 41 -4.97 -15.77 -16.58
N LYS A 42 -3.88 -15.01 -16.52
CA LYS A 42 -3.15 -14.40 -17.66
C LYS A 42 -3.96 -13.41 -18.48
N SER A 43 -4.59 -12.51 -17.73
CA SER A 43 -4.94 -11.14 -18.12
C SER A 43 -6.26 -10.87 -18.84
N SER A 44 -7.16 -11.85 -18.88
CA SER A 44 -8.60 -11.52 -18.96
C SER A 44 -9.23 -11.71 -17.58
N ILE A 45 -8.76 -10.94 -16.58
CA ILE A 45 -8.93 -11.10 -15.12
C ILE A 45 -10.30 -11.72 -14.76
N ASP A 46 -10.22 -13.02 -14.49
CA ASP A 46 -11.13 -14.16 -14.78
C ASP A 46 -12.55 -13.85 -15.33
N ARG A 47 -12.48 -13.13 -16.45
CA ARG A 47 -13.43 -12.56 -17.39
C ARG A 47 -14.45 -11.65 -16.76
N ILE A 48 -13.78 -10.62 -16.24
CA ILE A 48 -14.13 -9.30 -15.71
C ILE A 48 -14.56 -9.39 -14.24
N LEU A 49 -13.95 -10.33 -13.50
CA LEU A 49 -14.47 -10.85 -12.23
C LEU A 49 -15.93 -11.30 -12.41
N LEU A 50 -16.01 -12.27 -13.33
CA LEU A 50 -17.12 -12.80 -14.12
C LEU A 50 -18.32 -11.86 -14.32
N ASP A 51 -18.12 -10.96 -15.28
CA ASP A 51 -18.92 -9.79 -15.67
C ASP A 51 -19.63 -9.16 -14.47
N LEU A 52 -18.73 -8.79 -13.54
CA LEU A 52 -18.93 -8.20 -12.23
C LEU A 52 -20.05 -8.89 -11.46
N LEU A 53 -19.85 -10.21 -11.34
CA LEU A 53 -20.72 -11.17 -10.68
C LEU A 53 -22.19 -11.12 -11.17
N VAL A 54 -22.26 -10.84 -12.49
CA VAL A 54 -23.27 -11.12 -13.51
C VAL A 54 -24.69 -10.62 -13.26
N GLY A 55 -24.85 -9.31 -13.31
CA GLY A 55 -26.05 -8.67 -13.90
C GLY A 55 -25.83 -8.24 -15.36
N ASN A 56 -25.18 -9.06 -16.16
CA ASN A 56 -24.40 -8.66 -17.34
C ASN A 56 -25.20 -8.36 -18.62
N ARG A 57 -25.43 -7.07 -18.94
CA ARG A 57 -26.21 -6.69 -20.13
C ARG A 57 -25.34 -6.59 -21.39
N SER A 58 -25.14 -7.77 -21.97
CA SER A 58 -24.39 -8.05 -23.20
C SER A 58 -22.91 -7.65 -23.16
N LYS A 59 -22.28 -8.14 -22.08
CA LYS A 59 -20.82 -8.17 -21.81
C LYS A 59 -20.23 -6.82 -21.50
N ILE A 60 -21.03 -6.06 -20.72
CA ILE A 60 -20.90 -4.65 -20.33
C ILE A 60 -20.10 -3.92 -21.40
N SER A 61 -20.84 -3.68 -22.49
CA SER A 61 -20.59 -4.28 -23.79
C SER A 61 -19.23 -3.95 -24.39
N ARG A 62 -18.31 -4.89 -24.17
CA ARG A 62 -17.01 -5.07 -24.83
C ARG A 62 -16.00 -3.98 -24.51
N HIS A 63 -15.80 -3.79 -23.21
CA HIS A 63 -14.62 -3.17 -22.58
C HIS A 63 -14.62 -1.64 -22.46
N ALA A 64 -15.70 -1.00 -22.95
CA ALA A 64 -16.25 0.27 -22.48
C ALA A 64 -15.24 1.38 -22.11
N VAL A 65 -14.60 1.92 -23.14
CA VAL A 65 -13.98 3.26 -23.15
C VAL A 65 -15.02 4.41 -22.98
N LEU A 66 -16.33 4.13 -22.85
CA LEU A 66 -17.39 5.13 -23.07
C LEU A 66 -18.64 5.08 -22.14
N LEU A 67 -18.67 4.32 -21.03
CA LEU A 67 -19.85 4.35 -20.14
C LEU A 67 -19.85 5.61 -19.24
N PRO A 68 -20.95 6.39 -19.19
CA PRO A 68 -21.08 7.51 -18.27
C PRO A 68 -20.98 7.07 -16.80
N PRO A 69 -20.43 7.91 -15.92
CA PRO A 69 -20.26 7.67 -14.48
C PRO A 69 -21.46 7.01 -13.78
N LYS A 70 -22.66 7.52 -14.04
CA LYS A 70 -23.90 7.04 -13.41
C LYS A 70 -24.29 5.64 -13.85
N GLU A 71 -24.03 5.28 -15.11
CA GLU A 71 -24.35 3.95 -15.63
C GLU A 71 -23.37 2.90 -15.09
N LEU A 72 -22.10 3.27 -14.90
CA LEU A 72 -21.11 2.42 -14.22
C LEU A 72 -21.50 2.23 -12.75
N MET A 73 -21.93 3.30 -12.08
CA MET A 73 -22.46 3.22 -10.71
C MET A 73 -23.69 2.33 -10.67
N ASP A 74 -24.68 2.47 -11.55
CA ASP A 74 -25.86 1.59 -11.55
C ASP A 74 -25.50 0.11 -11.80
N VAL A 75 -24.53 -0.18 -12.67
CA VAL A 75 -24.03 -1.54 -12.90
C VAL A 75 -23.31 -2.10 -11.68
N ILE A 76 -22.54 -1.26 -10.98
CA ILE A 76 -21.83 -1.66 -9.75
C ILE A 76 -22.77 -1.71 -8.55
N TYR A 77 -23.85 -0.91 -8.52
CA TYR A 77 -24.73 -0.70 -7.37
C TYR A 77 -26.06 -1.47 -7.41
N VAL A 78 -26.40 -2.19 -8.48
CA VAL A 78 -27.59 -3.07 -8.52
C VAL A 78 -27.35 -4.43 -7.80
N ASP A 79 -27.96 -4.54 -6.62
CA ASP A 79 -28.60 -5.72 -5.99
C ASP A 79 -27.84 -6.98 -5.51
N VAL A 80 -26.55 -6.93 -5.15
CA VAL A 80 -25.96 -7.91 -4.18
C VAL A 80 -24.90 -7.26 -3.28
N SER A 81 -25.36 -6.55 -2.25
CA SER A 81 -24.51 -5.73 -1.33
C SER A 81 -23.43 -6.52 -0.57
N ILE A 82 -23.64 -7.82 -0.34
CA ILE A 82 -22.75 -8.66 0.48
C ILE A 82 -21.49 -9.08 -0.29
N ILE A 83 -21.52 -9.08 -1.63
CA ILE A 83 -20.48 -9.69 -2.46
C ILE A 83 -19.44 -8.66 -2.93
N ARG A 84 -19.81 -7.39 -3.04
CA ARG A 84 -18.94 -6.32 -3.60
C ARG A 84 -17.63 -6.09 -2.86
N PRO A 85 -17.58 -6.14 -1.52
CA PRO A 85 -16.32 -6.03 -0.80
C PRO A 85 -15.23 -6.98 -1.30
N TYR A 86 -15.62 -8.21 -1.66
CA TYR A 86 -14.68 -9.22 -2.14
C TYR A 86 -14.05 -8.86 -3.48
N ILE A 87 -14.77 -8.19 -4.39
CA ILE A 87 -14.22 -7.76 -5.70
C ILE A 87 -13.01 -6.87 -5.47
N TRP A 88 -13.17 -5.88 -4.60
CA TRP A 88 -12.12 -4.91 -4.32
C TRP A 88 -10.97 -5.52 -3.51
N ASP A 89 -11.29 -6.38 -2.54
CA ASP A 89 -10.26 -7.10 -1.80
C ASP A 89 -9.40 -7.96 -2.73
N ILE A 90 -10.01 -8.72 -3.64
CA ILE A 90 -9.29 -9.56 -4.61
C ILE A 90 -8.36 -8.71 -5.49
N LEU A 91 -8.86 -7.59 -6.02
CA LEU A 91 -8.07 -6.69 -6.87
C LEU A 91 -6.92 -6.03 -6.10
N GLY A 92 -7.19 -5.56 -4.89
CA GLY A 92 -6.17 -4.94 -4.04
C GLY A 92 -5.05 -5.93 -3.70
N TRP A 93 -5.40 -7.14 -3.25
CA TRP A 93 -4.42 -8.18 -2.92
C TRP A 93 -3.61 -8.64 -4.13
N LEU A 94 -4.25 -8.75 -5.30
CA LEU A 94 -3.54 -9.07 -6.54
C LEU A 94 -2.50 -7.98 -6.86
N ALA A 95 -2.86 -6.71 -6.75
CA ALA A 95 -1.93 -5.61 -6.98
C ALA A 95 -0.76 -5.59 -5.98
N THR A 96 -0.99 -5.92 -4.71
CA THR A 96 0.07 -5.94 -3.68
C THR A 96 1.16 -6.98 -3.97
N HIS A 97 0.82 -8.10 -4.60
CA HIS A 97 1.76 -9.21 -4.81
C HIS A 97 2.26 -9.34 -6.26
N CYS A 98 1.73 -8.57 -7.21
CA CYS A 98 2.27 -8.51 -8.58
C CYS A 98 3.73 -8.03 -8.57
N ASP A 99 4.59 -8.75 -9.30
CA ASP A 99 6.02 -8.45 -9.35
C ASP A 99 6.34 -7.15 -10.12
N GLU A 100 7.54 -6.61 -9.90
CA GLU A 100 7.97 -5.35 -10.55
C GLU A 100 8.04 -5.45 -12.07
N THR A 101 8.32 -6.66 -12.59
CA THR A 101 8.48 -6.97 -14.01
C THR A 101 7.16 -7.35 -14.70
N PHE A 102 6.04 -7.32 -13.97
CA PHE A 102 4.72 -7.65 -14.47
C PHE A 102 4.35 -6.73 -15.63
N HIS A 103 3.98 -7.35 -16.76
CA HIS A 103 3.37 -6.68 -17.89
C HIS A 103 2.15 -7.48 -18.35
N PRO A 104 0.99 -6.82 -18.58
CA PRO A 104 -0.21 -7.50 -19.06
C PRO A 104 0.00 -8.02 -20.48
N ILE A 105 -0.42 -9.26 -20.74
CA ILE A 105 -0.34 -9.90 -22.07
C ILE A 105 -1.46 -9.33 -22.96
N VAL A 106 -1.10 -8.69 -24.08
CA VAL A 106 -2.06 -8.11 -25.04
C VAL A 106 -2.13 -8.97 -26.30
N ASN A 107 -3.04 -9.94 -26.32
CA ASN A 107 -3.27 -10.83 -27.47
C ASN A 107 -4.36 -10.29 -28.43
N GLY A 108 -4.32 -9.00 -28.76
CA GLY A 108 -5.32 -8.35 -29.63
C GLY A 108 -6.67 -7.99 -28.97
N GLU A 109 -6.86 -8.25 -27.68
CA GLU A 109 -8.00 -7.80 -26.84
C GLU A 109 -7.60 -6.58 -25.97
N GLU A 110 -8.59 -5.77 -25.54
CA GLU A 110 -8.38 -4.64 -24.62
C GLU A 110 -7.83 -5.11 -23.25
N ASN A 111 -6.97 -4.27 -22.65
CA ASN A 111 -6.30 -4.58 -21.39
C ASN A 111 -7.28 -4.49 -20.21
N CYS A 112 -7.89 -5.62 -19.86
CA CYS A 112 -8.92 -5.74 -18.81
C CYS A 112 -8.47 -5.19 -17.46
N LEU A 113 -7.18 -5.29 -17.13
CA LEU A 113 -6.66 -4.77 -15.88
C LEU A 113 -6.68 -3.23 -15.86
N ASP A 114 -6.33 -2.59 -16.97
CA ASP A 114 -6.35 -1.12 -17.09
C ASP A 114 -7.77 -0.57 -16.86
N ILE A 115 -8.77 -1.27 -17.41
CA ILE A 115 -10.18 -0.92 -17.27
C ILE A 115 -10.64 -1.06 -15.82
N LEU A 116 -10.29 -2.17 -15.15
CA LEU A 116 -10.65 -2.38 -13.74
C LEU A 116 -10.00 -1.35 -12.82
N ILE A 117 -8.74 -0.99 -13.09
CA ILE A 117 -8.06 0.09 -12.38
C ILE A 117 -8.80 1.41 -12.60
N SER A 118 -9.13 1.73 -13.85
CA SER A 118 -9.85 2.95 -14.20
C SER A 118 -11.21 3.05 -13.49
N TRP A 119 -11.99 1.98 -13.51
CA TRP A 119 -13.29 1.91 -12.83
C TRP A 119 -13.16 2.05 -11.32
N ALA A 120 -12.21 1.33 -10.70
CA ALA A 120 -11.98 1.45 -9.27
C ALA A 120 -11.64 2.89 -8.87
N CYS A 121 -10.70 3.52 -9.57
CA CYS A 121 -10.33 4.91 -9.33
C CYS A 121 -11.52 5.86 -9.49
N PHE A 122 -12.27 5.72 -10.57
CA PHE A 122 -13.40 6.58 -10.88
C PHE A 122 -14.53 6.46 -9.84
N VAL A 123 -14.98 5.23 -9.57
CA VAL A 123 -16.06 4.93 -8.60
C VAL A 123 -15.67 5.39 -7.20
N ALA A 124 -14.41 5.21 -6.82
CA ALA A 124 -13.95 5.61 -5.51
C ALA A 124 -13.92 7.15 -5.35
N VAL A 125 -13.53 7.88 -6.40
CA VAL A 125 -13.58 9.36 -6.41
C VAL A 125 -15.02 9.86 -6.36
N GLU A 126 -15.92 9.32 -7.18
CA GLU A 126 -17.33 9.72 -7.13
C GLU A 126 -17.94 9.45 -5.76
N SER A 127 -17.67 8.27 -5.17
CA SER A 127 -18.14 7.92 -3.82
C SER A 127 -17.58 8.84 -2.74
N MET A 128 -16.30 9.23 -2.87
CA MET A 128 -15.68 10.21 -1.97
C MET A 128 -16.37 11.57 -2.10
N CYS A 129 -16.55 12.07 -3.32
CA CYS A 129 -17.17 13.35 -3.59
C CYS A 129 -18.64 13.38 -3.14
N GLU A 130 -19.43 12.36 -3.44
CA GLU A 130 -20.81 12.24 -2.95
C GLU A 130 -20.87 12.24 -1.42
N GLY A 131 -19.95 11.56 -0.74
CA GLY A 131 -19.80 11.61 0.71
C GLY A 131 -19.35 12.97 1.26
N CYS A 132 -18.66 13.79 0.45
CA CYS A 132 -18.34 15.18 0.77
C CYS A 132 -19.55 16.11 0.65
N TYR A 133 -20.56 15.77 -0.16
CA TYR A 133 -21.74 16.60 -0.41
C TYR A 133 -23.02 16.09 0.26
N SER A 134 -23.05 14.83 0.73
CA SER A 134 -24.24 14.20 1.30
C SER A 134 -23.92 13.34 2.52
N SER A 135 -24.86 13.29 3.47
CA SER A 135 -24.82 12.42 4.64
C SER A 135 -25.11 10.97 4.23
N LEU A 136 -24.11 10.25 3.73
CA LEU A 136 -24.24 8.81 3.45
C LEU A 136 -24.57 8.05 4.74
N SER A 137 -25.55 7.15 4.69
CA SER A 137 -25.89 6.26 5.82
C SER A 137 -24.75 5.27 6.07
N SER A 138 -24.54 4.90 7.34
CA SER A 138 -23.42 4.06 7.80
C SER A 138 -23.36 2.67 7.14
N SER A 139 -24.50 2.16 6.64
CA SER A 139 -24.58 0.85 5.97
C SER A 139 -23.89 0.83 4.61
N HIS A 140 -23.89 1.93 3.86
CA HIS A 140 -23.20 2.03 2.57
C HIS A 140 -21.71 2.28 2.72
N THR A 141 -21.30 3.02 3.76
CA THR A 141 -19.88 3.35 4.01
C THR A 141 -19.02 2.10 4.23
N SER A 142 -19.57 1.05 4.85
CA SER A 142 -18.80 -0.19 5.14
C SER A 142 -18.41 -0.95 3.88
N GLN A 143 -19.14 -0.75 2.79
CA GLN A 143 -18.87 -1.37 1.49
C GLN A 143 -17.89 -0.55 0.63
N LEU A 144 -17.68 0.72 0.98
CA LEU A 144 -16.76 1.63 0.27
C LEU A 144 -15.31 1.46 0.71
N GLU A 145 -15.07 0.98 1.93
CA GLU A 145 -13.72 0.81 2.46
C GLU A 145 -12.86 -0.18 1.65
N PRO A 146 -13.35 -1.37 1.29
CA PRO A 146 -12.62 -2.28 0.42
C PRO A 146 -12.24 -1.65 -0.92
N LEU A 147 -13.14 -0.86 -1.52
CA LEU A 147 -12.88 -0.13 -2.76
C LEU A 147 -11.75 0.88 -2.57
N ALA A 148 -11.85 1.71 -1.53
CA ALA A 148 -10.85 2.74 -1.31
C ALA A 148 -9.47 2.13 -1.01
N ARG A 149 -9.46 1.07 -0.20
CA ARG A 149 -8.26 0.30 0.11
C ARG A 149 -7.66 -0.34 -1.14
N ALA A 150 -8.47 -0.91 -2.02
CA ALA A 150 -7.99 -1.49 -3.27
C ALA A 150 -7.28 -0.48 -4.16
N VAL A 151 -7.84 0.73 -4.32
CA VAL A 151 -7.18 1.82 -5.07
C VAL A 151 -5.83 2.17 -4.47
N LEU A 152 -5.75 2.27 -3.14
CA LEU A 152 -4.48 2.52 -2.45
C LEU A 152 -3.45 1.40 -2.69
N LEU A 153 -3.85 0.14 -2.58
CA LEU A 153 -2.97 -1.00 -2.84
C LEU A 153 -2.50 -1.03 -4.31
N MET A 154 -3.36 -0.63 -5.26
CA MET A 154 -2.96 -0.50 -6.66
C MET A 154 -1.93 0.62 -6.86
N MET A 155 -2.10 1.79 -6.24
CA MET A 155 -1.14 2.91 -6.32
C MET A 155 0.24 2.55 -5.77
N THR A 156 0.27 1.68 -4.76
CA THR A 156 1.48 1.24 -4.03
C THR A 156 1.95 -0.16 -4.43
N SER A 157 1.39 -0.70 -5.51
CA SER A 157 1.81 -1.97 -6.08
C SER A 157 3.30 -1.97 -6.44
N PRO A 158 4.04 -3.07 -6.17
CA PRO A 158 5.40 -3.26 -6.67
C PRO A 158 5.46 -3.24 -8.21
N SER A 159 4.39 -3.67 -8.89
CA SER A 159 4.29 -3.57 -10.35
C SER A 159 4.28 -2.12 -10.80
N LYS A 160 5.30 -1.73 -11.57
CA LYS A 160 5.38 -0.39 -12.19
C LYS A 160 4.19 -0.13 -13.11
N TYR A 161 3.73 -1.15 -13.83
CA TYR A 161 2.57 -1.04 -14.70
C TYR A 161 1.31 -0.66 -13.90
N ILE A 162 0.97 -1.44 -12.86
CA ILE A 162 -0.25 -1.24 -12.07
C ILE A 162 -0.19 0.10 -11.33
N SER A 163 0.92 0.38 -10.64
CA SER A 163 1.08 1.60 -9.86
C SER A 163 1.00 2.86 -10.71
N LEU A 164 1.63 2.88 -11.90
CA LEU A 164 1.55 4.03 -12.82
C LEU A 164 0.13 4.21 -13.37
N LYS A 165 -0.54 3.13 -13.78
CA LYS A 165 -1.93 3.20 -14.27
C LYS A 165 -2.90 3.68 -13.20
N ALA A 166 -2.78 3.17 -11.97
CA ALA A 166 -3.63 3.58 -10.87
C ALA A 166 -3.47 5.06 -10.52
N ARG A 167 -2.23 5.56 -10.44
CA ARG A 167 -1.98 6.99 -10.19
C ARG A 167 -2.50 7.86 -11.34
N HIS A 168 -2.33 7.42 -12.58
CA HIS A 168 -2.83 8.15 -13.75
C HIS A 168 -4.36 8.25 -13.75
N HIS A 169 -5.08 7.12 -13.65
CA HIS A 169 -6.54 7.11 -13.64
C HIS A 169 -7.13 7.84 -12.44
N LEU A 170 -6.51 7.71 -11.26
CA LEU A 170 -6.95 8.45 -10.08
C LEU A 170 -6.77 9.97 -10.26
N SER A 171 -5.65 10.40 -10.82
CA SER A 171 -5.41 11.81 -11.13
C SER A 171 -6.44 12.36 -12.13
N GLU A 172 -6.73 11.61 -13.20
CA GLU A 172 -7.74 11.99 -14.19
C GLU A 172 -9.15 12.04 -13.59
N ALA A 173 -9.50 11.10 -12.69
CA ALA A 173 -10.79 11.09 -12.00
C ALA A 173 -10.94 12.25 -11.00
N LEU A 174 -9.86 12.66 -10.33
CA LEU A 174 -9.88 13.78 -9.38
C LEU A 174 -9.88 15.16 -10.06
N ARG A 175 -9.31 15.29 -11.26
CA ARG A 175 -9.13 16.57 -11.97
C ARG A 175 -10.40 17.41 -12.09
N PRO A 176 -11.59 16.87 -12.47
CA PRO A 176 -12.82 17.67 -12.61
C PRO A 176 -13.31 18.29 -11.30
N HIS A 177 -12.95 17.69 -10.16
CA HIS A 177 -13.39 18.13 -8.83
C HIS A 177 -12.45 19.19 -8.21
N GLY A 178 -11.29 19.44 -8.82
CA GLY A 178 -10.30 20.40 -8.33
C GLY A 178 -9.80 20.08 -6.93
N TYR A 179 -9.56 21.13 -6.13
CA TYR A 179 -9.07 21.01 -4.74
C TYR A 179 -10.17 20.93 -3.68
N ARG A 180 -11.44 21.13 -4.07
CA ARG A 180 -12.55 21.25 -3.12
C ARG A 180 -12.76 19.99 -2.25
N PRO A 181 -12.74 18.76 -2.79
CA PRO A 181 -12.87 17.57 -1.93
C PRO A 181 -11.69 17.39 -0.98
N LEU A 182 -10.47 17.76 -1.41
CA LEU A 182 -9.27 17.74 -0.58
C LEU A 182 -9.34 18.78 0.55
N GLU A 183 -9.79 20.01 0.25
CA GLU A 183 -10.00 21.05 1.25
C GLU A 183 -11.00 20.59 2.32
N ASN A 184 -12.15 20.07 1.89
CA ASN A 184 -13.14 19.49 2.80
C ASN A 184 -12.57 18.34 3.64
N LEU A 185 -11.77 17.46 3.03
CA LEU A 185 -11.11 16.34 3.73
C LEU A 185 -10.20 16.86 4.85
N LEU A 186 -9.36 17.86 4.54
CA LEU A 186 -8.44 18.45 5.51
C LEU A 186 -9.18 19.18 6.63
N ASP A 187 -10.24 19.94 6.32
CA ASP A 187 -11.04 20.65 7.33
C ASP A 187 -11.73 19.68 8.30
N VAL A 188 -12.24 18.56 7.78
CA VAL A 188 -12.84 17.51 8.59
C VAL A 188 -11.80 16.81 9.47
N LEU A 189 -10.62 16.51 8.93
CA LEU A 189 -9.54 15.92 9.72
C LEU A 189 -9.01 16.91 10.79
N LYS A 190 -8.88 18.20 10.46
CA LYS A 190 -8.51 19.25 11.42
C LYS A 190 -9.49 19.33 12.56
N SER A 191 -10.78 19.46 12.27
CA SER A 191 -11.83 19.53 13.29
C SER A 191 -11.87 18.27 14.17
N THR A 192 -11.63 17.09 13.57
CA THR A 192 -11.62 15.81 14.30
C THR A 192 -10.40 15.69 15.22
N PHE A 193 -9.19 16.01 14.74
CA PHE A 193 -7.93 15.68 15.40
C PHE A 193 -7.24 16.85 16.13
N LEU A 194 -7.45 18.09 15.70
CA LEU A 194 -6.94 19.29 16.38
C LEU A 194 -7.97 19.92 17.34
N GLY A 195 -9.26 19.63 17.17
CA GLY A 195 -10.33 20.11 18.04
C GLY A 195 -10.28 19.53 19.46
N SER A 196 -10.75 20.30 20.44
CA SER A 196 -10.88 19.90 21.85
C SER A 196 -12.08 18.97 22.13
N ALA A 197 -13.00 18.84 21.17
CA ALA A 197 -14.21 18.05 21.31
C ALA A 197 -13.92 16.56 21.06
N CYS A 198 -13.91 15.77 22.13
CA CYS A 198 -13.97 14.31 22.10
C CYS A 198 -15.39 13.86 21.69
N GLY A 199 -15.79 14.18 20.47
CA GLY A 199 -16.96 13.54 19.86
C GLY A 199 -16.66 12.07 19.59
N ALA A 200 -17.66 11.20 19.68
CA ALA A 200 -17.49 9.79 19.34
C ALA A 200 -16.94 9.66 17.90
N LEU A 201 -15.73 9.12 17.78
CA LEU A 201 -15.06 8.93 16.49
C LEU A 201 -15.80 7.85 15.69
N ASP A 202 -16.26 8.19 14.50
CA ASP A 202 -16.75 7.20 13.54
C ASP A 202 -15.54 6.50 12.92
N ASN A 203 -15.14 5.36 13.52
CA ASN A 203 -13.94 4.62 13.16
C ASN A 203 -13.82 4.37 11.65
N LEU A 204 -14.90 3.93 11.02
CA LEU A 204 -14.94 3.65 9.60
C LEU A 204 -14.73 4.92 8.77
N LYS A 205 -15.42 6.02 9.09
CA LYS A 205 -15.21 7.30 8.38
C LYS A 205 -13.80 7.85 8.56
N THR A 206 -13.20 7.67 9.74
CA THR A 206 -11.82 8.08 9.99
C THR A 206 -10.86 7.32 9.10
N VAL A 207 -11.02 6.00 9.01
CA VAL A 207 -10.19 5.13 8.17
C VAL A 207 -10.31 5.50 6.70
N MET A 208 -11.54 5.70 6.20
CA MET A 208 -11.78 6.16 4.83
C MET A 208 -11.05 7.47 4.53
N LYS A 209 -11.18 8.46 5.42
CA LYS A 209 -10.52 9.77 5.27
C LYS A 209 -8.99 9.65 5.29
N SER A 210 -8.44 8.77 6.13
CA SER A 210 -7.01 8.49 6.14
C SER A 210 -6.55 7.88 4.81
N ILE A 211 -7.29 6.92 4.24
CA ILE A 211 -6.98 6.35 2.91
C ILE A 211 -7.01 7.44 1.83
N TYR A 212 -8.03 8.30 1.81
CA TYR A 212 -8.13 9.40 0.85
C TYR A 212 -6.96 10.39 0.99
N LEU A 213 -6.51 10.65 2.21
CA LEU A 213 -5.35 11.51 2.42
C LEU A 213 -4.08 10.88 1.83
N VAL A 214 -3.90 9.56 1.96
CA VAL A 214 -2.79 8.85 1.31
C VAL A 214 -2.84 9.01 -0.22
N TRP A 215 -4.01 8.92 -0.83
CA TRP A 215 -4.17 9.12 -2.28
C TRP A 215 -3.66 10.48 -2.73
N TYR A 216 -4.15 11.54 -2.11
CA TYR A 216 -3.75 12.90 -2.44
C TYR A 216 -2.26 13.14 -2.15
N SER A 217 -1.76 12.65 -1.01
CA SER A 217 -0.34 12.73 -0.66
C SER A 217 0.58 12.01 -1.64
N SER A 218 0.09 10.99 -2.34
CA SER A 218 0.84 10.19 -3.30
C SER A 218 0.83 10.78 -4.73
N LEU A 219 0.10 11.88 -4.95
CA LEU A 219 -0.05 12.55 -6.25
C LEU A 219 0.61 13.93 -6.21
N LEU A 220 1.63 14.14 -7.07
CA LEU A 220 2.47 15.33 -7.06
C LEU A 220 1.70 16.66 -7.09
N GLN A 221 0.65 16.73 -7.93
CA GLN A 221 -0.15 17.94 -8.13
C GLN A 221 -0.93 18.42 -6.89
N TYR A 222 -1.12 17.58 -5.86
CA TYR A 222 -1.88 17.94 -4.66
C TYR A 222 -0.99 18.22 -3.45
N LYS A 223 0.29 17.89 -3.50
CA LYS A 223 1.19 17.95 -2.35
C LYS A 223 1.37 19.36 -1.79
N ASN A 224 1.64 20.33 -2.66
CA ASN A 224 1.84 21.72 -2.24
C ASN A 224 0.58 22.24 -1.55
N PHE A 225 -0.59 21.93 -2.09
CA PHE A 225 -1.86 22.29 -1.47
C PHE A 225 -2.03 21.66 -0.08
N ILE A 226 -1.66 20.38 0.10
CA ILE A 226 -1.71 19.72 1.42
C ILE A 226 -0.79 20.44 2.41
N VAL A 227 0.43 20.79 2.00
CA VAL A 227 1.39 21.50 2.85
C VAL A 227 0.91 22.90 3.20
N GLU A 228 0.42 23.67 2.21
CA GLU A 228 -0.14 25.02 2.38
C GLU A 228 -1.38 25.04 3.29
N LYS A 229 -2.12 23.94 3.37
CA LYS A 229 -3.31 23.78 4.21
C LYS A 229 -3.02 23.01 5.51
N ASP A 230 -1.81 23.12 6.06
CA ASP A 230 -1.39 22.51 7.34
C ASP A 230 -1.56 20.99 7.42
N GLY A 231 -1.57 20.28 6.28
CA GLY A 231 -1.77 18.82 6.26
C GLY A 231 -0.72 18.05 7.03
N VAL A 232 0.52 18.55 7.11
CA VAL A 232 1.58 17.96 7.95
C VAL A 232 1.24 18.07 9.44
N GLN A 233 0.69 19.22 9.87
CA GLN A 233 0.24 19.41 11.25
C GLN A 233 -0.92 18.46 11.59
N VAL A 234 -1.86 18.27 10.65
CA VAL A 234 -2.95 17.29 10.76
C VAL A 234 -2.40 15.88 10.94
N LEU A 235 -1.47 15.45 10.09
CA LEU A 235 -0.84 14.12 10.19
C LEU A 235 -0.11 13.94 11.52
N SER A 236 0.65 14.94 11.97
CA SER A 236 1.34 14.91 13.27
C SER A 236 0.37 14.76 14.45
N ALA A 237 -0.75 15.50 14.43
CA ALA A 237 -1.79 15.40 15.45
C ALA A 237 -2.47 14.02 15.47
N ILE A 238 -2.73 13.42 14.31
CA ILE A 238 -3.29 12.06 14.22
C ILE A 238 -2.31 11.03 14.80
N ILE A 239 -1.04 11.07 14.38
CA ILE A 239 0.00 10.16 14.87
C ILE A 239 0.11 10.25 16.40
N LYS A 240 0.13 11.48 16.95
CA LYS A 240 0.19 11.71 18.39
C LYS A 240 -0.99 11.08 19.13
N ARG A 241 -2.22 11.24 18.62
CA ARG A 241 -3.42 10.64 19.22
C ARG A 241 -3.43 9.11 19.15
N CYS A 242 -2.98 8.53 18.04
CA CYS A 242 -2.80 7.08 17.94
C CYS A 242 -1.79 6.56 18.97
N LEU A 243 -0.65 7.24 19.16
CA LEU A 243 0.36 6.88 20.17
C LEU A 243 -0.15 6.97 21.60
N CYS A 244 -1.00 7.95 21.91
CA CYS A 244 -1.66 8.05 23.22
C CYS A 244 -2.74 6.98 23.47
N ASN A 245 -2.99 6.07 22.53
CA ASN A 245 -4.07 5.07 22.52
C ASN A 245 -5.49 5.66 22.54
N ASP A 246 -5.66 6.93 22.17
CA ASP A 246 -6.97 7.58 22.14
C ASP A 246 -7.83 7.11 20.94
N THR A 247 -7.18 6.58 19.88
CA THR A 247 -7.82 6.29 18.59
C THR A 247 -7.41 4.95 17.97
N PHE A 248 -7.16 3.92 18.80
CA PHE A 248 -6.79 2.60 18.31
C PHE A 248 -7.94 1.98 17.48
N ILE A 249 -7.71 1.78 16.18
CA ILE A 249 -8.67 1.16 15.26
C ILE A 249 -8.02 -0.06 14.61
N SER A 250 -8.58 -1.23 14.93
CA SER A 250 -8.16 -2.49 14.30
C SER A 250 -8.95 -2.80 13.03
N ARG A 251 -8.35 -3.55 12.11
CA ARG A 251 -9.02 -4.04 10.88
C ARG A 251 -10.34 -4.77 11.18
N LEU A 252 -10.39 -5.47 12.32
CA LEU A 252 -11.58 -6.20 12.79
C LEU A 252 -12.74 -5.27 13.12
N THR A 253 -12.53 -4.01 13.53
CA THR A 253 -13.63 -3.09 13.84
C THR A 253 -14.22 -2.42 12.59
N VAL A 254 -13.59 -2.63 11.42
CA VAL A 254 -13.92 -1.91 10.17
C VAL A 254 -14.48 -2.84 9.10
N THR A 255 -13.97 -4.08 9.00
CA THR A 255 -14.34 -5.03 7.95
C THR A 255 -15.21 -6.16 8.49
N CYS A 256 -16.53 -6.11 8.24
CA CYS A 256 -17.46 -7.15 8.71
C CYS A 256 -17.42 -8.42 7.84
N HIS A 257 -17.15 -8.29 6.53
CA HIS A 257 -17.17 -9.41 5.58
C HIS A 257 -15.92 -10.31 5.68
N SER A 258 -14.85 -9.81 6.30
CA SER A 258 -13.62 -10.55 6.60
C SER A 258 -13.69 -11.33 7.92
N GLN A 259 -14.65 -11.03 8.81
CA GLN A 259 -14.78 -11.68 10.11
C GLN A 259 -15.34 -13.11 10.00
N HIS A 260 -14.48 -14.10 9.77
CA HIS A 260 -14.85 -15.51 9.97
C HIS A 260 -13.90 -16.26 10.89
N ARG A 261 -14.49 -17.04 11.80
CA ARG A 261 -13.85 -17.90 12.83
C ARG A 261 -12.77 -18.86 12.31
N TYR A 262 -12.69 -19.08 10.99
CA TYR A 262 -11.76 -20.02 10.36
C TYR A 262 -10.44 -19.38 9.89
N GLU A 263 -10.30 -18.05 9.95
CA GLU A 263 -9.03 -17.37 9.60
C GLU A 263 -7.84 -17.82 10.44
N LYS A 264 -8.08 -18.40 11.63
CA LYS A 264 -7.02 -18.86 12.53
C LYS A 264 -6.33 -20.16 12.09
N ARG A 265 -6.87 -20.93 11.14
CA ARG A 265 -6.29 -22.21 10.73
C ARG A 265 -6.59 -22.54 9.28
N MET A 266 -5.90 -21.90 8.35
CA MET A 266 -5.71 -22.49 7.01
C MET A 266 -4.23 -22.43 6.62
N CYS A 267 -3.62 -23.63 6.60
CA CYS A 267 -2.30 -24.02 6.12
C CYS A 267 -1.05 -23.38 6.80
N CYS A 268 -0.43 -24.15 7.70
CA CYS A 268 0.97 -24.13 8.17
C CYS A 268 1.64 -22.82 8.63
N SER A 269 1.00 -21.66 8.51
CA SER A 269 1.46 -20.39 9.06
C SER A 269 0.43 -19.86 10.03
N VAL A 270 0.84 -19.67 11.29
CA VAL A 270 0.10 -18.78 12.19
C VAL A 270 0.19 -17.42 11.54
N TYR A 271 -0.94 -16.84 11.15
CA TYR A 271 -1.01 -15.51 10.55
C TYR A 271 -0.26 -14.52 11.46
N THR A 272 1.00 -14.23 11.12
CA THR A 272 1.82 -13.26 11.82
C THR A 272 1.70 -11.95 11.06
N GLU A 273 0.80 -11.12 11.60
CA GLU A 273 0.65 -9.69 11.34
C GLU A 273 -0.16 -9.30 10.10
N ASP A 274 -1.30 -8.64 10.33
CA ASP A 274 -1.95 -7.82 9.30
C ASP A 274 -0.93 -6.80 8.77
N LEU A 275 -0.85 -6.61 7.44
CA LEU A 275 0.04 -5.64 6.80
C LEU A 275 -0.03 -4.24 7.44
N GLU A 276 -1.19 -3.89 8.00
CA GLU A 276 -1.48 -2.57 8.55
C GLU A 276 -1.17 -2.47 10.04
N GLY A 277 -0.59 -3.52 10.64
CA GLY A 277 0.19 -3.37 11.86
C GLY A 277 -0.59 -3.10 13.15
N GLY A 278 -1.88 -3.41 13.18
CA GLY A 278 -2.75 -3.29 14.37
C GLY A 278 -3.59 -2.01 14.39
N ASP A 279 -2.96 -0.83 14.33
CA ASP A 279 -3.64 0.46 14.20
C ASP A 279 -3.61 0.93 12.74
N ILE A 280 -4.75 0.78 12.05
CA ILE A 280 -4.84 1.05 10.62
C ILE A 280 -4.86 2.55 10.31
N VAL A 281 -5.29 3.41 11.24
CA VAL A 281 -5.26 4.87 11.04
C VAL A 281 -3.83 5.35 11.12
N LEU A 282 -3.08 4.88 12.11
CA LEU A 282 -1.65 5.17 12.24
C LEU A 282 -0.88 4.71 11.00
N TYR A 283 -1.15 3.50 10.50
CA TYR A 283 -0.57 2.98 9.27
C TYR A 283 -0.78 3.93 8.08
N TYR A 284 -2.04 4.32 7.78
CA TYR A 284 -2.33 5.21 6.66
C TYR A 284 -1.76 6.61 6.88
N CYS A 285 -1.71 7.13 8.10
CA CYS A 285 -1.08 8.42 8.37
C CYS A 285 0.42 8.43 8.10
N LEU A 286 1.14 7.36 8.50
CA LEU A 286 2.57 7.23 8.19
C LEU A 286 2.82 7.08 6.69
N GLN A 287 1.93 6.38 5.99
CA GLN A 287 1.98 6.23 4.54
C GLN A 287 1.68 7.55 3.81
N ALA A 288 0.72 8.35 4.30
CA ALA A 288 0.42 9.67 3.76
C ALA A 288 1.59 10.64 3.98
N LEU A 289 2.21 10.61 5.15
CA LEU A 289 3.42 11.40 5.44
C LEU A 289 4.56 10.99 4.51
N PHE A 290 4.77 9.69 4.31
CA PHE A 290 5.75 9.17 3.37
C PHE A 290 5.46 9.63 1.94
N GLY A 291 4.20 9.59 1.50
CA GLY A 291 3.77 10.08 0.21
C GLY A 291 4.15 11.54 -0.01
N LEU A 292 3.87 12.41 0.97
CA LEU A 292 4.24 13.83 0.92
C LEU A 292 5.75 14.04 0.81
N ILE A 293 6.52 13.25 1.56
CA ILE A 293 7.97 13.38 1.70
C ILE A 293 8.74 12.80 0.50
N SER A 294 8.37 11.62 0.02
CA SER A 294 9.17 10.79 -0.91
C SER A 294 9.24 11.27 -2.36
N LEU A 295 8.29 12.10 -2.81
CA LEU A 295 8.21 12.57 -4.21
C LEU A 295 8.22 14.10 -4.31
N SER A 296 8.71 14.79 -3.30
CA SER A 296 8.75 16.25 -3.29
C SER A 296 10.20 16.71 -3.31
N ASP A 297 10.50 17.70 -4.15
CA ASP A 297 11.71 18.52 -4.02
C ASP A 297 11.67 19.42 -2.76
N LEU A 298 10.66 19.22 -1.89
CA LEU A 298 10.49 19.91 -0.62
C LEU A 298 11.77 19.75 0.17
N ALA A 299 12.54 20.83 0.25
CA ALA A 299 13.62 20.88 1.21
C ALA A 299 13.00 20.69 2.61
N PRO A 300 13.66 20.00 3.54
CA PRO A 300 13.20 19.93 4.93
C PRO A 300 12.81 21.31 5.48
N LYS A 301 13.50 22.38 5.02
CA LYS A 301 13.22 23.79 5.33
C LYS A 301 11.83 24.30 4.94
N GLU A 302 11.23 23.78 3.88
CA GLU A 302 9.89 24.19 3.41
C GLU A 302 8.79 23.57 4.28
N ILE A 303 8.98 22.35 4.78
CA ILE A 303 8.12 21.73 5.81
C ILE A 303 8.37 22.35 7.19
N ILE A 304 9.62 22.74 7.49
CA ILE A 304 10.03 23.42 8.74
C ILE A 304 9.58 24.89 8.77
N GLY A 305 9.04 25.42 7.67
CA GLY A 305 8.89 26.84 7.38
C GLY A 305 8.02 27.68 8.34
N SER A 306 7.35 27.11 9.34
CA SER A 306 6.59 27.93 10.32
C SER A 306 6.50 27.43 11.76
N ASN A 307 6.90 26.20 12.12
CA ASN A 307 6.85 25.75 13.52
C ASN A 307 7.88 24.66 13.85
N ARG A 308 9.07 25.07 14.34
CA ARG A 308 10.14 24.13 14.76
C ARG A 308 9.69 23.15 15.85
N SER A 309 8.80 23.58 16.75
CA SER A 309 8.25 22.74 17.81
C SER A 309 7.42 21.58 17.27
N GLU A 310 6.55 21.83 16.28
CA GLU A 310 5.66 20.80 15.72
C GLU A 310 6.41 19.74 14.92
N VAL A 311 7.45 20.16 14.19
CA VAL A 311 8.34 19.21 13.48
C VAL A 311 9.12 18.37 14.49
N GLN A 312 9.60 18.98 15.58
CA GLN A 312 10.30 18.23 16.63
C GLN A 312 9.37 17.24 17.34
N ASP A 313 8.13 17.62 17.64
CA ASP A 313 7.11 16.74 18.21
C ASP A 313 6.81 15.56 17.26
N MET A 314 6.68 15.83 15.96
CA MET A 314 6.50 14.77 14.97
C MET A 314 7.69 13.82 14.92
N ILE A 315 8.94 14.33 14.95
CA ILE A 315 10.15 13.51 15.00
C ILE A 315 10.16 12.63 16.24
N ASN A 316 9.81 13.18 17.40
CA ASN A 316 9.76 12.43 18.66
C ASN A 316 8.73 11.29 18.58
N ASN A 317 7.53 11.58 18.06
CA ASN A 317 6.48 10.58 17.83
C ASN A 317 6.95 9.47 16.87
N LEU A 318 7.63 9.83 15.78
CA LEU A 318 8.17 8.84 14.84
C LEU A 318 9.26 7.97 15.51
N GLN A 319 10.11 8.54 16.35
CA GLN A 319 11.13 7.78 17.09
C GLN A 319 10.50 6.79 18.08
N GLU A 320 9.39 7.16 18.73
CA GLU A 320 8.63 6.27 19.62
C GLU A 320 8.13 5.02 18.89
N LEU A 321 7.69 5.18 17.63
CA LEU A 321 7.22 4.07 16.79
C LEU A 321 8.31 3.04 16.45
N ASN A 322 9.58 3.37 16.65
CA ASN A 322 10.69 2.43 16.45
C ASN A 322 10.95 1.53 17.66
N SER A 323 10.17 1.64 18.73
CA SER A 323 10.21 0.74 19.89
C SER A 323 9.66 -0.65 19.60
N ASP A 324 10.03 -1.65 20.42
CA ASP A 324 9.68 -3.05 20.17
C ASP A 324 8.17 -3.37 20.20
N SER A 325 7.33 -2.47 20.70
CA SER A 325 5.88 -2.63 20.83
C SER A 325 5.09 -2.49 19.52
N PHE A 326 5.69 -1.94 18.46
CA PHE A 326 5.00 -1.72 17.18
C PHE A 326 5.35 -2.77 16.13
N SER A 327 4.43 -2.98 15.19
CA SER A 327 4.63 -3.91 14.09
C SER A 327 5.81 -3.49 13.20
N PRO A 328 6.50 -4.45 12.56
CA PRO A 328 7.56 -4.20 11.58
C PRO A 328 7.14 -3.21 10.46
N HIS A 329 5.88 -3.25 10.01
CA HIS A 329 5.37 -2.38 8.96
C HIS A 329 5.28 -0.91 9.40
N LEU A 330 4.78 -0.64 10.61
CA LEU A 330 4.75 0.72 11.17
C LEU A 330 6.16 1.26 11.40
N LYS A 331 7.07 0.42 11.90
CA LYS A 331 8.50 0.74 12.05
C LYS A 331 9.14 1.11 10.72
N LEU A 332 8.84 0.36 9.66
CA LEU A 332 9.39 0.61 8.33
C LEU A 332 8.97 1.99 7.80
N TYR A 333 7.68 2.32 7.83
CA TYR A 333 7.21 3.64 7.43
C TYR A 333 7.76 4.75 8.33
N SER A 334 7.84 4.53 9.64
CA SER A 334 8.46 5.50 10.55
C SER A 334 9.93 5.77 10.19
N ALA A 335 10.72 4.72 9.99
CA ALA A 335 12.12 4.81 9.60
C ALA A 335 12.28 5.53 8.26
N TYR A 336 11.42 5.27 7.27
CA TYR A 336 11.43 6.01 6.01
C TYR A 336 11.15 7.50 6.21
N ASN A 337 10.12 7.86 6.98
CA ASN A 337 9.82 9.27 7.28
C ASN A 337 10.98 9.94 8.04
N LEU A 338 11.61 9.25 8.99
CA LEU A 338 12.77 9.76 9.73
C LEU A 338 14.03 9.88 8.86
N SER A 339 14.15 9.09 7.79
CA SER A 339 15.25 9.22 6.82
C SER A 339 15.23 10.58 6.11
N PHE A 340 14.04 11.11 5.81
CA PHE A 340 13.90 12.46 5.25
C PHE A 340 14.35 13.57 6.21
N PHE A 341 14.14 13.38 7.52
CA PHE A 341 14.67 14.27 8.55
C PHE A 341 16.16 14.03 8.85
N GLY A 342 16.81 13.11 8.14
CA GLY A 342 18.23 12.81 8.29
C GLY A 342 18.59 11.97 9.52
N PHE A 343 17.63 11.25 10.11
CA PHE A 343 17.89 10.33 11.23
C PHE A 343 18.30 8.93 10.76
N TYR A 344 17.80 8.50 9.59
CA TYR A 344 18.18 7.24 8.95
C TYR A 344 18.72 7.47 7.54
N GLY A 345 19.41 6.46 7.00
CA GLY A 345 20.12 6.56 5.73
C GLY A 345 21.55 7.07 5.90
N TYR A 346 22.02 7.86 4.94
CA TYR A 346 23.41 8.29 4.81
C TYR A 346 23.61 9.81 4.99
N PRO A 347 23.05 10.44 6.04
CA PRO A 347 22.97 11.89 6.16
C PRO A 347 24.35 12.57 6.40
N THR A 348 25.31 11.82 6.91
CA THR A 348 26.66 12.33 7.21
C THR A 348 27.57 12.22 5.98
N LYS A 349 28.69 12.97 5.94
CA LYS A 349 29.71 12.79 4.89
C LYS A 349 30.20 11.35 4.81
N LEU A 350 30.33 10.67 5.96
CA LEU A 350 30.66 9.26 6.04
C LEU A 350 29.54 8.41 5.44
N GLY A 351 28.30 8.69 5.82
CA GLY A 351 27.13 8.04 5.24
C GLY A 351 27.12 8.14 3.72
N LYS A 352 27.24 9.34 3.15
CA LYS A 352 27.25 9.52 1.68
C LYS A 352 28.38 8.75 0.99
N ARG A 353 29.52 8.57 1.67
CA ARG A 353 30.60 7.71 1.18
C ARG A 353 30.21 6.23 1.25
N MET A 354 29.54 5.80 2.31
CA MET A 354 29.00 4.43 2.42
C MET A 354 27.92 4.16 1.38
N GLU A 355 27.01 5.11 1.14
CA GLU A 355 26.01 5.06 0.06
C GLU A 355 26.67 4.84 -1.30
N LYS A 356 27.65 5.71 -1.61
CA LYS A 356 28.42 5.64 -2.85
C LYS A 356 29.13 4.29 -2.98
N ALA A 357 29.78 3.83 -1.91
CA ALA A 357 30.46 2.55 -1.88
C ALA A 357 29.49 1.37 -2.09
N ILE A 358 28.26 1.47 -1.58
CA ILE A 358 27.22 0.46 -1.81
C ILE A 358 26.72 0.50 -3.26
N SER A 359 26.45 1.68 -3.81
CA SER A 359 25.95 1.82 -5.19
C SER A 359 26.98 1.46 -6.25
N GLU A 360 28.26 1.68 -5.97
CA GLU A 360 29.37 1.43 -6.89
C GLU A 360 30.08 0.10 -6.60
N TYR A 361 29.57 -0.69 -5.65
CA TYR A 361 30.17 -1.95 -5.18
C TYR A 361 31.63 -1.79 -4.69
N GLU A 362 32.01 -0.58 -4.27
CA GLU A 362 33.32 -0.27 -3.70
C GLU A 362 33.45 -0.97 -2.35
N LEU A 363 34.57 -1.68 -2.11
CA LEU A 363 34.81 -2.48 -0.90
C LEU A 363 33.83 -3.65 -0.68
N ALA A 364 33.08 -4.08 -1.70
CA ALA A 364 32.29 -5.31 -1.61
C ALA A 364 33.22 -6.52 -1.47
N ASP A 365 33.00 -7.32 -0.44
CA ASP A 365 33.85 -8.44 0.00
C ASP A 365 33.15 -9.81 -0.13
N VAL A 366 31.85 -9.81 -0.46
CA VAL A 366 31.06 -11.01 -0.74
C VAL A 366 30.43 -10.89 -2.13
N GLN A 367 30.37 -12.00 -2.85
CA GLN A 367 29.67 -12.12 -4.13
C GLN A 367 28.59 -13.20 -4.00
N LEU A 368 27.32 -12.80 -4.09
CA LEU A 368 26.18 -13.70 -4.13
C LEU A 368 25.98 -14.16 -5.58
N LEU A 369 25.91 -15.46 -5.80
CA LEU A 369 25.54 -16.03 -7.09
C LEU A 369 24.04 -16.34 -7.06
N LEU A 370 23.28 -15.61 -7.88
CA LEU A 370 21.86 -15.81 -8.06
C LEU A 370 21.55 -17.13 -8.75
N SER A 371 20.29 -17.55 -8.69
CA SER A 371 19.79 -18.79 -9.30
C SER A 371 19.90 -18.79 -10.83
N ASP A 372 19.89 -17.62 -11.47
CA ASP A 372 20.14 -17.44 -12.91
C ASP A 372 21.65 -17.43 -13.28
N GLY A 373 22.53 -17.58 -12.28
CA GLY A 373 23.98 -17.54 -12.44
C GLY A 373 24.59 -16.14 -12.44
N GLN A 374 23.79 -15.07 -12.30
CA GLN A 374 24.31 -13.70 -12.23
C GLN A 374 24.98 -13.44 -10.88
N PRO A 375 26.20 -12.88 -10.87
CA PRO A 375 26.86 -12.47 -9.64
C PRO A 375 26.37 -11.09 -9.18
N ILE A 376 26.15 -10.93 -7.87
CA ILE A 376 25.91 -9.65 -7.20
C ILE A 376 26.99 -9.46 -6.14
N ASP A 377 27.75 -8.38 -6.25
CA ASP A 377 28.71 -7.99 -5.23
C ASP A 377 28.00 -7.27 -4.07
N VAL A 378 28.31 -7.63 -2.82
CA VAL A 378 27.67 -7.12 -1.61
C VAL A 378 28.69 -7.00 -0.47
N HIS A 379 28.34 -6.20 0.54
CA HIS A 379 29.15 -5.99 1.74
C HIS A 379 28.73 -6.97 2.85
N SER A 380 29.65 -7.80 3.32
CA SER A 380 29.44 -8.82 4.35
C SER A 380 28.88 -8.24 5.64
N ILE A 381 29.31 -7.04 6.03
CA ILE A 381 28.83 -6.34 7.21
C ILE A 381 27.33 -6.00 7.13
N ILE A 382 26.83 -5.68 5.93
CA ILE A 382 25.41 -5.40 5.69
C ILE A 382 24.62 -6.70 5.78
N LEU A 383 25.10 -7.77 5.16
CA LEU A 383 24.49 -9.10 5.28
C LEU A 383 24.48 -9.58 6.73
N MET A 384 25.58 -9.40 7.47
CA MET A 384 25.68 -9.79 8.88
C MET A 384 24.66 -9.07 9.76
N SER A 385 24.39 -7.79 9.44
CA SER A 385 23.45 -6.96 10.19
C SER A 385 21.98 -7.27 9.83
N ARG A 386 21.69 -7.57 8.56
CA ARG A 386 20.31 -7.67 8.04
C ARG A 386 19.83 -9.09 7.80
N CYS A 387 20.70 -9.93 7.23
CA CYS A 387 20.40 -11.30 6.84
C CYS A 387 21.61 -12.20 7.13
N PRO A 388 21.96 -12.46 8.41
CA PRO A 388 23.16 -13.23 8.76
C PRO A 388 23.20 -14.63 8.12
N SER A 389 22.04 -15.19 7.80
CA SER A 389 21.88 -16.48 7.12
C SER A 389 22.41 -16.52 5.69
N LEU A 390 22.59 -15.36 5.04
CA LEU A 390 23.18 -15.26 3.70
C LEU A 390 24.71 -15.30 3.71
N LEU A 391 25.33 -15.24 4.89
CA LEU A 391 26.78 -15.35 5.02
C LEU A 391 27.21 -16.83 5.11
N PRO A 392 28.41 -17.16 4.58
CA PRO A 392 29.00 -18.47 4.79
C PRO A 392 29.13 -18.79 6.30
N PRO A 393 28.89 -20.03 6.73
CA PRO A 393 28.98 -20.44 8.14
C PRO A 393 30.34 -20.20 8.85
N GLY A 394 31.37 -19.72 8.15
CA GLY A 394 32.69 -19.39 8.71
C GLY A 394 33.00 -17.90 8.87
N LEU A 395 32.18 -16.98 8.34
CA LEU A 395 32.41 -15.54 8.41
C LEU A 395 31.87 -14.88 9.71
N LEU A 396 31.09 -15.61 10.50
CA LEU A 396 30.48 -15.12 11.74
C LEU A 396 31.45 -15.07 12.95
N CYS A 397 32.73 -15.38 12.76
CA CYS A 397 33.73 -15.43 13.82
C CYS A 397 34.63 -14.18 13.85
N CYS A 398 34.06 -13.02 14.19
CA CYS A 398 34.82 -11.94 14.81
C CYS A 398 34.61 -11.97 16.33
N LYS A 399 35.16 -13.00 16.99
CA LYS A 399 35.46 -12.93 18.43
C LYS A 399 36.77 -12.16 18.58
N GLY A 400 36.70 -10.84 18.59
CA GLY A 400 37.85 -9.98 18.85
C GLY A 400 37.40 -8.53 18.99
N ASN A 401 37.75 -7.90 20.12
CA ASN A 401 37.47 -6.49 20.40
C ASN A 401 37.83 -5.61 19.20
N PRO A 402 37.02 -4.59 18.85
CA PRO A 402 37.33 -3.69 17.75
C PRO A 402 38.42 -2.71 18.19
N SER A 403 39.68 -3.16 18.20
CA SER A 403 40.80 -2.23 18.15
C SER A 403 40.85 -1.66 16.73
N ILE A 404 40.57 -0.36 16.65
CA ILE A 404 40.79 0.57 15.54
C ILE A 404 41.75 -0.02 14.50
N VAL A 405 41.20 -0.49 13.38
CA VAL A 405 42.02 -0.81 12.19
C VAL A 405 42.44 0.53 11.60
N ASP A 406 43.75 0.77 11.61
CA ASP A 406 44.39 1.93 11.02
C ASP A 406 43.98 2.05 9.54
N LEU A 407 43.21 3.09 9.22
CA LEU A 407 42.64 3.39 7.90
C LEU A 407 43.70 3.74 6.82
N ASN A 408 44.98 3.61 7.13
CA ASN A 408 46.10 3.99 6.25
C ASN A 408 46.76 2.81 5.51
N LEU A 409 46.25 1.57 5.63
CA LEU A 409 46.87 0.38 5.00
C LEU A 409 46.10 -0.23 3.82
N VAL A 410 44.93 0.30 3.44
CA VAL A 410 44.10 -0.28 2.35
C VAL A 410 44.42 0.32 0.97
N GLN A 411 45.71 0.51 0.64
CA GLN A 411 46.09 1.06 -0.66
C GLN A 411 46.72 0.07 -1.64
N LYS A 412 46.80 -1.25 -1.36
CA LYS A 412 47.42 -2.17 -2.34
C LYS A 412 47.17 -3.67 -2.23
N TYR A 413 46.02 -4.11 -1.72
CA TYR A 413 45.67 -5.54 -1.78
C TYR A 413 44.21 -5.73 -2.23
N GLU A 414 44.04 -6.34 -3.41
CA GLU A 414 42.77 -6.98 -3.78
C GLU A 414 42.51 -8.08 -2.74
N MET A 415 41.56 -7.84 -1.84
CA MET A 415 41.09 -8.88 -0.92
C MET A 415 40.32 -9.93 -1.75
N PRO A 416 40.55 -11.24 -1.53
CA PRO A 416 39.82 -12.29 -2.24
C PRO A 416 38.32 -12.22 -1.88
N LYS A 417 37.46 -12.03 -2.89
CA LYS A 417 36.00 -11.99 -2.73
C LYS A 417 35.46 -13.38 -2.42
N HIS A 418 34.67 -13.51 -1.35
CA HIS A 418 34.01 -14.77 -1.01
C HIS A 418 32.77 -15.00 -1.87
N ARG A 419 32.67 -16.14 -2.56
CA ARG A 419 31.50 -16.50 -3.38
C ARG A 419 30.52 -17.37 -2.60
N VAL A 420 29.24 -16.98 -2.61
CA VAL A 420 28.13 -17.73 -1.99
C VAL A 420 27.12 -18.07 -3.06
N ARG A 421 26.77 -19.36 -3.20
CA ARG A 421 25.75 -19.80 -4.15
C ARG A 421 24.40 -19.88 -3.46
N LEU A 422 23.42 -19.12 -3.95
CA LEU A 422 22.05 -19.21 -3.48
C LEU A 422 21.36 -20.36 -4.24
N SER A 423 21.28 -21.54 -3.62
CA SER A 423 20.47 -22.64 -4.14
C SER A 423 19.03 -22.47 -3.67
N GLY A 424 18.09 -22.35 -4.61
CA GLY A 424 16.67 -22.46 -4.29
C GLY A 424 16.39 -23.84 -3.69
N SER A 425 15.85 -23.89 -2.49
CA SER A 425 15.21 -25.09 -1.97
C SER A 425 13.99 -25.38 -2.83
N HIS A 426 13.98 -26.54 -3.48
CA HIS A 426 12.88 -27.08 -4.26
C HIS A 426 11.61 -27.27 -3.43
#